data_AF-A0A109V7I9-F1
#
_entry.id   AF-A0A109V7I9-F1
#
_cell.length_a   1.000
_cell.length_b   1.000
_cell.length_c   1.000
_cell.angle_alpha   90.00
_cell.angle_beta   90.00
_cell.angle_gamma   90.00
#
_symmetry.space_group_name_H-M   'P 1'
#
loop_
_entity.id
_entity.type
_entity.pdbx_description
1 polymer ?
#
loop_
_entity_poly.entity_id
_entity_poly.type
_entity_poly.pdbx_seq_one_letter_code
_entity_poly.pdbx_strand_id
1 'polypeptide(L)' 'MLPPVRCMTCGAPLGHLWEEFRRRVEAGEDPEKVLDSLGVYRYCCRRTLYTSIVYIEQVASYSTVRLNRLRAEGRVSEE' A
#
# COMPACT_ATOMS: atom_id res chain seq x y z
N MET A 1 0.56 4.34 -6.00
CA MET A 1 -0.87 4.54 -5.69
C MET A 1 -1.20 3.86 -4.36
N LEU A 2 -2.23 4.31 -3.65
CA LEU A 2 -2.66 3.73 -2.37
C LEU A 2 -3.38 2.38 -2.57
N PRO A 3 -3.38 1.50 -1.57
CA PRO A 3 -4.16 0.27 -1.61
C PRO A 3 -5.67 0.59 -1.65
N PRO A 4 -6.49 -0.25 -2.29
CA PRO A 4 -7.94 -0.04 -2.35
C PRO A 4 -8.57 -0.17 -0.96
N VAL A 5 -9.40 0.80 -0.58
CA VAL A 5 -10.10 0.82 0.71
C VAL A 5 -11.16 -0.30 0.80
N ARG A 6 -11.78 -0.65 -0.33
CA ARG A 6 -12.81 -1.69 -0.45
C ARG A 6 -12.49 -2.66 -1.59
N CYS A 7 -13.01 -3.88 -1.50
CA CYS A 7 -12.96 -4.85 -2.60
C CYS A 7 -13.70 -4.33 -3.82
N MET A 8 -13.07 -4.38 -4.99
CA MET A 8 -13.66 -3.92 -6.26
C MET A 8 -14.86 -4.76 -6.71
N THR A 9 -15.02 -5.98 -6.20
CA THR A 9 -16.12 -6.88 -6.59
C THR A 9 -17.25 -6.88 -5.56
N CYS A 10 -16.94 -7.16 -4.29
CA CYS A 10 -17.97 -7.34 -3.26
C CYS A 10 -18.16 -6.15 -2.32
N GLY A 11 -17.36 -5.09 -2.46
CA GLY A 11 -17.47 -3.86 -1.65
C GLY A 11 -17.05 -4.01 -0.18
N ALA A 12 -16.58 -5.18 0.27
CA ALA A 12 -16.13 -5.38 1.63
C ALA A 12 -14.96 -4.42 1.98
N PRO A 13 -14.90 -3.85 3.20
CA PRO A 13 -13.80 -3.02 3.63
C PRO A 13 -12.52 -3.84 3.79
N LEU A 14 -11.42 -3.41 3.15
CA LEU A 14 -10.13 -4.11 3.15
C LEU A 14 -8.94 -3.22 3.54
N GLY A 15 -9.08 -1.89 3.46
CA GLY A 15 -7.97 -0.97 3.67
C GLY A 15 -7.27 -1.13 5.03
N HIS A 16 -8.03 -1.43 6.09
CA HIS A 16 -7.50 -1.64 7.45
C HIS A 16 -6.62 -2.89 7.61
N LEU A 17 -6.73 -3.87 6.70
CA LEU A 17 -5.96 -5.13 6.76
C LEU A 17 -4.65 -5.06 5.97
N TRP A 18 -4.51 -4.08 5.09
CA TRP A 18 -3.40 -4.02 4.14
C TRP A 18 -2.02 -3.89 4.82
N GLU A 19 -1.90 -3.03 5.82
CA GLU A 19 -0.62 -2.81 6.51
C GLU A 19 -0.12 -4.07 7.23
N GLU A 20 -1.03 -4.78 7.90
CA GLU A 20 -0.70 -6.04 8.58
C GLU A 20 -0.34 -7.14 7.58
N PHE A 21 -1.11 -7.27 6.50
CA PHE A 21 -0.82 -8.21 5.42
C PHE A 21 0.57 -7.96 4.83
N ARG A 22 0.88 -6.70 4.48
CA ARG A 22 2.17 -6.30 3.92
C ARG A 22 3.32 -6.63 4.87
N ARG A 23 3.21 -6.26 6.15
CA ARG A 23 4.27 -6.47 7.14
C ARG A 23 4.62 -7.95 7.31
N ARG A 24 3.60 -8.82 7.37
CA ARG A 24 3.79 -10.27 7.56
C ARG A 24 4.34 -10.95 6.31
N VAL A 25 3.88 -10.54 5.12
CA VAL A 25 4.43 -11.04 3.86
C VAL A 25 5.88 -10.58 3.66
N GLU A 26 6.21 -9.33 3.99
CA GLU A 26 7.59 -8.82 3.96
C GLU A 26 8.49 -9.53 4.99
N ALA A 27 7.93 -10.01 6.10
CA ALA A 27 8.63 -10.85 7.08
C ALA A 27 8.87 -12.31 6.60
N GLY A 28 8.37 -12.68 5.42
CA GLY A 28 8.54 -14.01 4.83
C GLY A 28 7.47 -15.03 5.21
N GLU A 29 6.36 -14.61 5.82
CA GLU A 29 5.21 -15.49 6.05
C GLU A 29 4.48 -15.80 4.73
N ASP A 30 3.89 -17.00 4.67
CA ASP A 30 3.11 -17.42 3.52
C ASP A 30 1.84 -16.54 3.35
N PRO A 31 1.61 -15.92 2.18
CA PRO A 31 0.49 -15.01 1.98
C PRO A 31 -0.88 -15.65 2.19
N GLU A 32 -1.05 -16.94 1.90
CA GLU A 32 -2.32 -17.64 2.07
C GLU A 32 -2.68 -17.75 3.55
N LYS A 33 -1.71 -18.17 4.38
CA LYS A 33 -1.87 -18.25 5.84
C LYS A 33 -2.13 -16.88 6.47
N VAL A 34 -1.47 -15.83 5.97
CA VAL A 34 -1.72 -14.47 6.45
C VAL A 34 -3.15 -14.05 6.12
N LEU A 35 -3.63 -14.26 4.90
CA LEU A 35 -5.01 -13.95 4.51
C LEU A 35 -6.06 -14.74 5.32
N ASP A 36 -5.77 -16.00 5.64
CA ASP A 36 -6.62 -16.83 6.51
C ASP A 36 -6.71 -16.27 7.93
N SER A 37 -5.56 -15.89 8.50
CA SER A 37 -5.50 -15.31 9.85
C SER A 37 -6.17 -13.94 9.95
N LEU A 38 -6.21 -13.18 8.86
CA LEU A 38 -6.92 -11.90 8.76
C LEU A 38 -8.44 -12.05 8.51
N GLY A 39 -8.94 -13.30 8.41
CA GLY A 39 -10.36 -13.58 8.19
C GLY A 39 -10.86 -13.27 6.77
N VAL A 40 -9.95 -13.18 5.79
CA VAL A 40 -10.30 -12.84 4.40
C VAL A 40 -10.55 -14.11 3.60
N TYR A 41 -11.77 -14.68 3.66
CA TYR A 41 -12.05 -15.97 3.00
C TYR A 41 -12.41 -15.84 1.51
N ARG A 42 -13.13 -14.78 1.12
CA ARG A 42 -13.63 -14.61 -0.25
C ARG A 42 -12.49 -14.35 -1.23
N TYR A 43 -12.46 -15.12 -2.33
CA TYR A 43 -11.42 -15.01 -3.37
C TYR A 43 -11.31 -13.59 -3.95
N CYS A 44 -12.44 -12.87 -4.11
CA CYS A 44 -12.44 -11.51 -4.64
C CYS A 44 -11.76 -10.51 -3.70
N CYS A 45 -11.90 -10.70 -2.38
CA CYS A 45 -11.18 -9.93 -1.38
C CYS A 45 -9.70 -10.29 -1.35
N ARG A 46 -9.38 -11.60 -1.37
CA ARG A 46 -8.00 -12.10 -1.39
C ARG A 46 -7.22 -11.55 -2.57
N ARG A 47 -7.79 -11.65 -3.78
CA ARG A 47 -7.19 -11.09 -5.00
C ARG A 47 -6.84 -9.61 -4.83
N THR A 48 -7.76 -8.84 -4.26
CA THR A 48 -7.58 -7.39 -4.10
C THR A 48 -6.34 -7.09 -3.24
N LEU A 49 -6.19 -7.74 -2.09
CA LEU A 49 -5.00 -7.57 -1.24
C LEU A 49 -3.75 -8.15 -1.91
N TYR A 50 -3.83 -9.37 -2.44
CA TYR A 50 -2.69 -10.06 -3.03
C TYR A 50 -2.05 -9.30 -4.21
N THR A 51 -2.86 -8.64 -5.06
CA THR A 51 -2.36 -7.89 -6.23
C THR A 51 -2.11 -6.42 -5.97
N SER A 52 -2.27 -5.94 -4.73
CA SER A 52 -2.08 -4.51 -4.41
C SER A 52 -0.60 -4.15 -4.44
N ILE A 53 -0.20 -3.24 -5.34
CA ILE A 53 1.16 -2.70 -5.42
C ILE A 53 1.12 -1.22 -5.04
N VAL A 54 1.83 -0.87 -3.96
CA VAL A 54 1.82 0.48 -3.40
C VAL A 54 3.14 1.19 -3.71
N TYR A 55 3.08 2.10 -4.68
CA TYR A 55 4.22 2.93 -5.14
C TYR A 55 4.05 4.42 -4.81
N ILE A 56 3.17 4.77 -3.86
CA ILE A 56 2.91 6.19 -3.52
C ILE A 56 4.18 6.89 -3.00
N GLU A 57 4.99 6.20 -2.19
CA GLU A 57 6.27 6.75 -1.68
C GLU A 57 7.23 7.11 -2.81
N GLN A 58 7.31 6.26 -3.83
CA GLN A 58 8.18 6.47 -4.99
C GLN A 58 7.73 7.64 -5.86
N VAL A 59 6.42 7.87 -5.97
CA VAL A 59 5.87 9.00 -6.74
C VAL A 59 5.91 10.29 -5.91
N ALA A 60 5.72 10.19 -4.59
CA ALA A 60 5.72 11.34 -3.69
C ALA A 60 7.06 12.08 -3.62
N SER A 61 8.17 11.43 -4.00
CA SER A 61 9.49 12.08 -4.12
C SER A 61 9.52 13.16 -5.21
N TYR A 62 8.72 13.01 -6.26
CA TYR A 62 8.64 13.95 -7.39
C TYR A 62 7.56 15.04 -7.20
N SER A 63 6.95 15.11 -6.02
CA SER A 63 5.97 16.14 -5.68
C SER A 63 6.57 17.53 -5.84
N THR A 64 6.01 18.35 -6.73
CA THR A 64 6.43 19.75 -6.94
C THR A 64 6.30 20.57 -5.67
N VAL A 65 5.27 20.31 -4.85
CA VAL A 65 5.09 20.94 -3.54
C VAL A 65 6.22 20.57 -2.58
N ARG A 66 6.63 19.30 -2.56
CA ARG A 66 7.73 18.82 -1.72
C ARG A 66 9.07 19.37 -2.19
N LEU A 67 9.33 19.39 -3.50
CA LEU A 67 10.53 19.98 -4.10
C LEU A 67 10.61 21.48 -3.84
N ASN A 68 9.51 22.21 -4.03
CA ASN A 68 9.47 23.65 -3.76
C ASN A 68 9.70 23.94 -2.27
N ARG A 69 9.17 23.12 -1.37
CA ARG A 69 9.47 23.21 0.07
C ARG A 69 10.95 22.90 0.37
N LEU A 70 11.51 21.83 -0.18
CA LEU A 70 12.91 21.45 0.02
C LEU A 70 13.90 22.47 -0.57
N ARG A 71 13.54 23.10 -1.69
CA ARG A 71 14.25 24.24 -2.29
C ARG A 71 14.18 25.48 -1.39
N ALA A 72 12.99 25.80 -0.86
CA ALA A 72 12.83 26.90 0.11
C ALA A 72 13.60 26.67 1.41
N GLU A 73 13.74 25.42 1.84
CA GLU A 73 14.52 25.01 3.02
C GLU A 73 16.03 24.84 2.73
N GLY A 74 16.49 25.03 1.49
CA GLY A 74 17.90 24.96 1.10
C GLY A 74 18.53 23.56 1.18
N ARG A 75 17.72 22.49 1.19
CA ARG A 75 18.18 21.10 1.39
C ARG A 75 18.49 20.35 0.10
N VAL A 76 18.24 20.97 -1.05
CA VAL A 76 18.45 20.40 -2.39
C VAL A 76 19.11 21.49 -3.25
N SER A 77 20.36 21.30 -3.65
CA SER A 77 21.03 22.15 -4.63
C SER A 77 20.37 21.96 -6.01
N GLU A 78 20.21 23.06 -6.75
CA GLU A 78 20.09 22.96 -8.20
C GLU A 78 21.45 22.50 -8.71
N GLU A 79 21.49 21.25 -9.18
CA GLU A 79 22.66 20.49 -9.66
C GLU A 79 23.51 19.79 -8.58
#